data_AF-A0A843ED20-F1
#
_entry.id   AF-A0A843ED20-F1
#
_cell.length_a   1.000
_cell.length_b   1.000
_cell.length_c   1.000
_cell.angle_alpha   90.00
_cell.angle_beta   90.00
_cell.angle_gamma   90.00
#
_symmetry.space_group_name_H-M   'P 1'
#
loop_
_entity.id
_entity.type
_entity.pdbx_description
1 polymer ?
#
loop_
_entity_poly.entity_id
_entity_poly.type
_entity_poly.pdbx_seq_one_letter_code
_entity_poly.pdbx_strand_id
1 'polypeptide(L)'
;NNERLATETLAKKFGCIVAMTGETDYVSDGERTLTLKNGHVLMECVSGTGCMVSSVVGCYIGANGVSVDSVAAAISAFSIAGELAAPESKGPGSFKVNLLDSLFNLTYEQFDSMRKVE
;
A
#
# COMPACT_ATOMS: atom_id res chain seq x y z
N ASN A 1 11.32 5.15 14.96
CA ASN A 1 9.89 4.80 14.92
C ASN A 1 9.70 3.38 15.44
N ASN A 2 8.90 3.21 16.49
CA ASN A 2 8.65 1.89 17.10
C ASN A 2 8.01 0.92 16.09
N GLU A 3 7.16 1.45 15.21
CA GLU A 3 6.49 0.72 14.16
C GLU A 3 7.46 0.04 13.18
N ARG A 4 8.38 0.80 12.59
CA ARG A 4 9.43 0.28 11.71
C ARG A 4 10.23 -0.86 12.36
N LEU A 5 10.61 -0.68 13.63
CA LEU A 5 11.38 -1.67 14.39
C LEU A 5 10.55 -2.93 14.65
N ALA A 6 9.24 -2.79 14.93
CA ALA A 6 8.34 -3.90 15.10
C ALA A 6 8.20 -4.71 13.80
N THR A 7 8.00 -4.04 12.66
CA THR A 7 7.93 -4.69 11.33
C THR A 7 9.19 -5.50 11.04
N GLU A 8 10.37 -4.90 11.21
CA GLU A 8 11.65 -5.57 11.00
C GLU A 8 11.85 -6.76 11.95
N THR A 9 11.52 -6.59 13.24
CA THR A 9 11.67 -7.64 14.24
C THR A 9 10.75 -8.82 13.94
N LEU A 10 9.50 -8.56 13.53
CA LEU A 10 8.55 -9.60 13.15
C LEU A 10 9.01 -10.32 11.88
N ALA A 11 9.48 -9.59 10.88
CA ALA A 11 9.99 -10.18 9.64
C ALA A 11 11.18 -11.11 9.90
N LYS A 12 12.19 -10.65 10.68
CA LYS A 12 13.32 -11.49 11.13
C LYS A 12 12.86 -12.72 11.91
N LYS A 13 11.92 -12.53 12.85
CA LYS A 13 11.46 -13.60 13.75
C LYS A 13 10.70 -14.70 13.01
N PHE A 14 9.87 -14.33 12.03
CA PHE A 14 9.01 -15.27 11.31
C PHE A 14 9.59 -15.72 9.96
N GLY A 15 10.70 -15.12 9.50
CA GLY A 15 11.32 -15.49 8.23
C GLY A 15 10.40 -15.21 7.03
N CYS A 16 9.63 -14.12 7.08
CA CYS A 16 8.69 -13.73 6.05
C CYS A 16 8.70 -12.21 5.83
N ILE A 17 8.12 -11.78 4.71
CA ILE A 17 7.88 -10.36 4.49
C ILE A 17 6.70 -9.92 5.35
N VAL A 18 6.93 -8.89 6.17
CA VAL A 18 5.90 -8.24 6.98
C VAL A 18 5.65 -6.86 6.40
N ALA A 19 4.40 -6.60 6.04
CA ALA A 19 3.90 -5.27 5.75
C ALA A 19 3.00 -4.81 6.91
N MET A 20 3.27 -3.62 7.43
CA MET A 20 2.45 -2.99 8.46
C MET A 20 1.93 -1.67 7.93
N THR A 21 0.61 -1.57 7.81
CA THR A 21 -0.06 -0.43 7.19
C THR A 21 -0.56 0.58 8.22
N GLY A 22 -0.52 1.87 7.88
CA GLY A 22 -0.96 2.96 8.74
C GLY A 22 -0.89 4.32 8.03
N GLU A 23 -0.67 5.41 8.78
CA GLU A 23 -0.34 6.72 8.17
C GLU A 23 0.95 6.63 7.35
N THR A 24 1.90 5.81 7.81
CA THR A 24 3.10 5.41 7.09
C THR A 24 3.14 3.89 7.07
N ASP A 25 3.30 3.30 5.89
CA ASP A 25 3.41 1.86 5.75
C ASP A 25 4.88 1.44 5.83
N TYR A 26 5.14 0.29 6.45
CA TYR A 26 6.48 -0.31 6.50
C TYR A 26 6.44 -1.72 5.93
N VAL A 27 7.38 -2.03 5.03
CA VAL A 27 7.51 -3.37 4.43
C VAL A 27 8.92 -3.86 4.67
N SER A 28 9.08 -5.01 5.32
CA SER A 28 10.38 -5.58 5.67
C SER A 28 10.45 -7.07 5.43
N ASP A 29 11.58 -7.55 4.92
CA ASP A 29 11.96 -8.98 4.94
C ASP A 29 12.87 -9.34 6.14
N GLY A 30 13.17 -8.36 6.99
CA GLY A 30 14.08 -8.50 8.12
C GLY A 30 15.52 -8.08 7.80
N GLU A 31 15.90 -7.82 6.56
CA GLU A 31 17.22 -7.25 6.24
C GLU A 31 17.08 -5.84 5.65
N ARG A 32 16.11 -5.69 4.75
CA ARG A 32 15.73 -4.44 4.12
C ARG A 32 14.34 -4.05 4.59
N THR A 33 14.17 -2.76 4.88
CA THR A 33 12.88 -2.19 5.30
C THR A 33 12.60 -0.95 4.49
N LEU A 34 11.52 -0.98 3.70
CA LEU A 34 11.00 0.15 2.96
C LEU A 34 9.92 0.87 3.75
N THR A 35 9.87 2.18 3.59
CA THR A 35 8.91 3.10 4.20
C THR A 35 8.09 3.74 3.10
N LEU A 36 6.76 3.60 3.15
CA LEU A 36 5.84 4.14 2.14
C LEU A 36 4.99 5.23 2.80
N LYS A 37 4.94 6.40 2.16
CA LYS A 37 4.22 7.58 2.70
C LYS A 37 3.07 8.03 1.81
N ASN A 38 2.57 7.12 0.98
CA ASN A 38 1.38 7.37 0.16
C ASN A 38 0.12 6.98 0.92
N GLY A 39 -1.00 7.62 0.59
CA GLY A 39 -2.32 7.26 1.12
C GLY A 39 -3.20 8.46 1.42
N HIS A 40 -4.42 8.20 1.87
CA HIS A 40 -5.37 9.26 2.23
C HIS A 40 -6.29 8.85 3.38
N VAL A 41 -6.64 9.78 4.26
CA VAL A 41 -7.48 9.54 5.46
C VAL A 41 -8.85 8.91 5.15
N LEU A 42 -9.39 9.14 3.95
CA LEU A 42 -10.65 8.52 3.51
C LEU A 42 -10.56 6.99 3.38
N MET A 43 -9.35 6.42 3.26
CA MET A 43 -9.15 4.97 3.22
C MET A 43 -9.51 4.30 4.55
N GLU A 44 -9.36 5.00 5.68
CA GLU A 44 -9.78 4.51 7.01
C GLU A 44 -11.31 4.53 7.18
N CYS A 45 -12.00 5.34 6.38
CA CYS A 45 -13.46 5.49 6.43
C CYS A 45 -14.21 4.44 5.59
N VAL A 46 -13.49 3.60 4.84
CA VAL A 46 -14.08 2.54 4.01
C VAL A 46 -13.72 1.18 4.60
N SER A 47 -14.72 0.45 5.07
CA SER A 47 -14.52 -0.91 5.57
C SER A 47 -13.96 -1.82 4.48
N GLY A 48 -12.93 -2.59 4.84
CA GLY A 48 -12.31 -3.59 3.97
C GLY A 48 -11.15 -3.08 3.12
N THR A 49 -10.73 -1.80 3.21
CA THR A 49 -9.55 -1.30 2.48
C THR A 49 -8.28 -2.10 2.80
N GLY A 50 -8.07 -2.50 4.05
CA GLY A 50 -6.99 -3.40 4.46
C GLY A 50 -7.04 -4.79 3.78
N CYS A 51 -8.24 -5.35 3.61
CA CYS A 51 -8.42 -6.62 2.90
C CYS A 51 -8.21 -6.45 1.38
N MET A 52 -8.64 -5.32 0.83
CA MET A 52 -8.43 -4.98 -0.59
C MET A 52 -6.94 -4.87 -0.90
N VAL A 53 -6.17 -4.09 -0.13
CA VAL A 53 -4.72 -3.97 -0.36
C VAL A 53 -4.01 -5.31 -0.23
N SER A 54 -4.40 -6.16 0.72
CA SER A 54 -3.85 -7.52 0.84
C SER A 54 -4.11 -8.36 -0.42
N SER A 55 -5.28 -8.20 -1.06
CA SER A 55 -5.61 -8.87 -2.31
C SER A 55 -4.73 -8.35 -3.46
N VAL A 56 -4.51 -7.04 -3.53
CA VAL A 56 -3.60 -6.41 -4.53
C VAL A 56 -2.16 -6.88 -4.34
N VAL A 57 -1.68 -7.00 -3.11
CA VAL A 57 -0.37 -7.59 -2.79
C VAL A 57 -0.27 -9.00 -3.35
N GLY A 58 -1.32 -9.82 -3.19
CA GLY A 58 -1.39 -11.16 -3.79
C GLY A 58 -1.23 -11.14 -5.32
N CYS A 59 -1.87 -10.19 -6.01
CA CYS A 59 -1.72 -10.04 -7.46
C CYS A 59 -0.28 -9.69 -7.88
N TYR A 60 0.35 -8.73 -7.19
CA TYR A 60 1.72 -8.30 -7.51
C TYR A 60 2.75 -9.40 -7.25
N ILE A 61 2.62 -10.11 -6.13
CA ILE A 61 3.48 -11.25 -5.81
C ILE A 61 3.24 -12.38 -6.83
N GLY A 62 1.99 -12.64 -7.22
CA GLY A 62 1.67 -13.66 -8.21
C GLY A 62 2.30 -13.38 -9.59
N ALA A 63 2.41 -12.09 -9.97
CA ALA A 63 3.00 -11.67 -11.24
C ALA A 63 4.53 -11.53 -11.20
N ASN A 64 5.10 -11.05 -10.08
CA ASN A 64 6.52 -10.64 -10.00
C ASN A 64 7.36 -11.47 -9.01
N GLY A 65 6.75 -12.41 -8.30
CA GLY A 65 7.39 -13.17 -7.22
C GLY A 65 7.34 -12.46 -5.86
N VAL A 66 7.66 -13.22 -4.81
CA VAL A 66 7.69 -12.74 -3.42
C VAL A 66 8.96 -11.91 -3.20
N SER A 67 8.80 -10.59 -3.02
CA SER A 67 9.90 -9.69 -2.67
C SER A 67 9.38 -8.46 -1.92
N VAL A 68 10.26 -7.78 -1.17
CA VAL A 68 9.92 -6.51 -0.50
C VAL A 68 9.42 -5.48 -1.51
N ASP A 69 10.05 -5.43 -2.69
CA ASP A 69 9.67 -4.52 -3.76
C ASP A 69 8.30 -4.85 -4.36
N SER A 70 7.96 -6.13 -4.54
CA SER A 70 6.64 -6.56 -5.03
C SER A 70 5.53 -6.15 -4.07
N VAL A 71 5.75 -6.32 -2.76
CA VAL A 71 4.79 -5.92 -1.72
C VAL A 71 4.68 -4.41 -1.61
N ALA A 72 5.81 -3.70 -1.62
CA ALA A 72 5.82 -2.25 -1.56
C ALA A 72 5.15 -1.62 -2.78
N ALA A 73 5.41 -2.13 -3.98
CA ALA A 73 4.79 -1.63 -5.21
C ALA A 73 3.26 -1.79 -5.18
N ALA A 74 2.75 -2.92 -4.68
CA ALA A 74 1.32 -3.14 -4.53
C ALA A 74 0.66 -2.14 -3.56
N ILE A 75 1.27 -1.95 -2.39
CA ILE A 75 0.76 -1.02 -1.37
C ILE A 75 0.83 0.41 -1.91
N SER A 76 1.96 0.82 -2.49
CA SER A 76 2.09 2.14 -3.12
C SER A 76 1.06 2.37 -4.22
N ALA A 77 0.81 1.40 -5.10
CA ALA A 77 -0.19 1.54 -6.15
C ALA A 77 -1.60 1.75 -5.58
N PHE A 78 -1.97 0.97 -4.56
CA PHE A 78 -3.26 1.10 -3.88
C PHE A 78 -3.39 2.44 -3.15
N SER A 79 -2.35 2.87 -2.45
CA SER A 79 -2.33 4.14 -1.72
C SER A 79 -2.33 5.36 -2.66
N ILE A 80 -1.61 5.31 -3.79
CA ILE A 80 -1.64 6.35 -4.83
C ILE A 80 -3.03 6.43 -5.48
N ALA A 81 -3.66 5.29 -5.76
CA ALA A 81 -5.05 5.29 -6.24
C ALA A 81 -6.01 5.95 -5.22
N GLY A 82 -5.75 5.77 -3.92
CA GLY A 82 -6.45 6.48 -2.85
C GLY A 82 -6.23 8.00 -2.88
N GLU A 83 -4.98 8.45 -3.08
CA GLU A 83 -4.66 9.89 -3.25
C GLU A 83 -5.39 10.49 -4.46
N LEU A 84 -5.43 9.77 -5.58
CA LEU A 84 -6.10 10.20 -6.82
C LEU A 84 -7.63 10.21 -6.69
N ALA A 85 -8.20 9.26 -5.94
CA ALA A 85 -9.64 9.16 -5.73
C ALA A 85 -10.18 10.22 -4.76
N ALA A 86 -9.38 10.65 -3.79
CA ALA A 86 -9.78 11.59 -2.75
C ALA A 86 -10.39 12.92 -3.25
N PRO A 87 -9.77 13.68 -4.18
CA PRO A 87 -10.32 14.97 -4.63
C PRO A 87 -11.66 14.85 -5.35
N GLU A 88 -11.93 13.73 -6.02
CA GLU A 88 -13.19 13.47 -6.75
C GLU A 88 -14.31 12.95 -5.83
N SER A 89 -14.03 12.73 -4.55
CA SER A 89 -14.90 12.03 -3.61
C SER A 89 -15.66 12.98 -2.69
N LYS A 90 -16.98 12.81 -2.60
CA LYS A 90 -17.87 13.59 -1.71
C LYS A 90 -18.04 12.96 -0.32
N GLY A 91 -17.53 11.75 -0.12
CA GLY A 91 -17.61 10.97 1.11
C GLY A 91 -17.19 9.51 0.90
N PRO A 92 -17.27 8.64 1.93
CA PRO A 92 -16.73 7.28 1.88
C PRO A 92 -17.36 6.38 0.81
N GLY A 93 -18.66 6.55 0.55
CA GLY A 93 -19.37 5.79 -0.49
C GLY A 93 -18.84 6.08 -1.89
N SER A 94 -18.75 7.37 -2.27
CA SER A 94 -18.14 7.77 -3.55
C SER A 94 -16.65 7.47 -3.60
N PHE A 95 -15.94 7.60 -2.47
CA PHE A 95 -14.52 7.29 -2.39
C PHE A 95 -14.24 5.82 -2.69
N LYS A 96 -15.05 4.90 -2.18
CA LYS A 96 -14.90 3.47 -2.52
C LYS A 96 -14.99 3.23 -4.03
N VAL A 97 -15.96 3.86 -4.71
CA VAL A 97 -16.12 3.71 -6.16
C VAL A 97 -14.93 4.34 -6.89
N ASN A 98 -14.60 5.59 -6.57
CA ASN A 98 -13.49 6.31 -7.18
C ASN A 98 -12.14 5.64 -6.92
N LEU A 99 -11.94 4.99 -5.76
CA LEU A 99 -10.73 4.23 -5.46
C LEU A 99 -10.54 3.05 -6.42
N LEU A 100 -11.62 2.31 -6.70
CA LEU A 100 -11.58 1.19 -7.64
C LEU A 100 -11.33 1.69 -9.07
N ASP A 101 -11.98 2.78 -9.47
CA ASP A 101 -11.79 3.39 -10.79
C ASP A 101 -10.37 3.97 -10.95
N SER A 102 -9.85 4.65 -9.92
CA SER A 102 -8.48 5.16 -9.89
C SER A 102 -7.45 4.03 -9.94
N LEU A 103 -7.70 2.92 -9.24
CA LEU A 103 -6.79 1.77 -9.27
C LEU A 103 -6.77 1.10 -10.66
N PHE A 104 -7.93 0.99 -11.31
CA PHE A 104 -8.04 0.46 -12.67
C PHE A 104 -7.35 1.35 -13.70
N ASN A 105 -7.48 2.67 -13.58
CA ASN A 105 -6.93 3.64 -14.51
C ASN A 105 -5.48 4.09 -14.17
N LEU A 106 -4.89 3.57 -13.09
CA LEU A 106 -3.57 3.98 -12.64
C LEU A 106 -2.53 3.65 -13.72
N THR A 107 -1.86 4.71 -14.20
CA THR A 107 -0.78 4.59 -15.18
C THR A 107 0.58 4.42 -14.51
N TYR A 108 1.55 3.89 -15.26
CA TYR A 108 2.93 3.79 -14.77
C TYR A 108 3.53 5.18 -14.49
N GLU A 109 3.23 6.16 -15.34
CA GLU A 109 3.71 7.54 -15.20
C GLU A 109 3.20 8.20 -13.91
N GLN A 110 1.92 7.99 -13.58
CA GLN A 110 1.36 8.43 -12.30
C GLN A 110 2.01 7.71 -11.13
N PHE A 111 2.18 6.39 -11.22
CA PHE A 111 2.82 5.60 -10.18
C PHE A 111 4.27 6.06 -9.92
N ASP A 112 5.08 6.19 -10.96
CA ASP A 112 6.49 6.54 -10.86
C ASP A 112 6.70 7.97 -10.33
N SER A 113 5.83 8.91 -10.72
CA SER A 113 5.90 10.30 -10.26
C SER A 113 5.36 10.52 -8.84
N MET A 114 4.39 9.72 -8.39
CA MET A 114 3.74 9.91 -7.09
C MET A 114 4.28 9.02 -5.97
N ARG A 115 5.05 7.97 -6.28
CA ARG A 115 5.56 7.05 -5.26
C ARG A 115 6.45 7.77 -4.25
N LYS A 116 6.16 7.56 -2.97
CA LYS A 116 6.92 8.08 -1.83
C LYS A 116 7.50 6.89 -1.06
N VAL A 117 8.55 6.30 -1.61
CA VAL A 117 9.23 5.11 -1.07
C VAL A 117 10.64 5.48 -0.62
N GLU A 118 10.95 5.21 0.65
CA GLU A 118 12.26 5.43 1.29
C GLU A 118 12.87 4.12 1.82
#